data_AF-D4ZGP0-F1
#
_entry.id   AF-D4ZGP0-F1
#
_cell.length_a   1.000
_cell.length_b   1.000
_cell.length_c   1.000
_cell.angle_alpha   90.00
_cell.angle_beta   90.00
_cell.angle_gamma   90.00
#
_symmetry.space_group_name_H-M   'P 1'
#
loop_
_entity.id
_entity.type
_entity.pdbx_description
1 polymer ?
#
loop_
_entity_poly.entity_id
_entity_poly.type
_entity_poly.pdbx_seq_one_letter_code
_entity_poly.pdbx_strand_id
1 'polypeptide(L)' 'MFLSNAQRWAQICERQAEIIENLSSTFPERKEFHSDIGINWRRLGEQVSRGESLGTLDNLK' A
#
# COMPACT_ATOMS: atom_id res chain seq x y z
N MET A 1 10.05 11.11 16.49
CA MET A 1 11.08 11.05 15.44
C MET A 1 10.35 11.02 14.11
N PHE A 2 10.31 12.13 13.35
CA PHE A 2 9.81 12.07 11.98
C PHE A 2 10.85 11.29 11.18
N LEU A 3 10.54 10.04 10.83
CA LEU A 3 11.35 9.30 9.87
C LEU A 3 11.34 10.15 8.60
N SER A 4 12.47 10.79 8.25
CA SER A 4 12.57 11.72 7.11
C SER A 4 12.11 11.08 5.79
N ASN A 5 12.08 9.75 5.74
CA ASN A 5 11.64 8.97 4.60
C ASN A 5 10.17 8.50 4.69
N ALA A 6 9.48 8.61 5.83
CA ALA A 6 8.11 8.08 6.00
C ALA A 6 7.11 8.71 5.03
N GLN A 7 7.17 10.02 4.85
CA GLN A 7 6.32 10.73 3.88
C GLN A 7 6.61 10.28 2.44
N ARG A 8 7.89 10.10 2.10
CA ARG A 8 8.30 9.61 0.77
C ARG A 8 7.84 8.18 0.54
N TRP A 9 7.92 7.32 1.55
CA TRP A 9 7.42 5.95 1.47
C TRP A 9 5.90 5.89 1.35
N ALA A 10 5.17 6.72 2.07
CA ALA A 10 3.71 6.81 1.92
C ALA A 10 3.31 7.22 0.49
N GLN A 11 4.01 8.18 -0.11
CA GLN A 11 3.81 8.57 -1.51
C GLN A 11 4.10 7.43 -2.50
N ILE A 12 5.16 6.65 -2.25
CA ILE A 12 5.47 5.47 -3.08
C ILE A 12 4.34 4.43 -2.96
N CYS A 13 3.84 4.18 -1.75
CA CYS A 13 2.74 3.24 -1.53
C CYS A 13 1.48 3.66 -2.28
N GLU A 14 1.09 4.94 -2.21
CA GLU A 14 -0.07 5.44 -2.97
C GLU A 14 0.13 5.22 -4.48
N ARG A 15 1.33 5.56 -4.99
CA ARG A 15 1.62 5.39 -6.41
C ARG A 15 1.57 3.94 -6.87
N GLN A 16 1.99 2.99 -6.03
CA GLN A 16 1.87 1.56 -6.32
C GLN A 16 0.41 1.11 -6.34
N ALA A 17 -0.42 1.60 -5.42
CA ALA A 17 -1.86 1.34 -5.44
C ALA A 17 -2.51 1.83 -6.73
N GLU A 18 -2.22 3.07 -7.15
CA GLU A 18 -2.72 3.63 -8.41
C GLU A 18 -2.32 2.81 -9.63
N ILE A 19 -1.04 2.37 -9.72
CA ILE A 19 -0.57 1.56 -10.84
C ILE A 19 -1.36 0.26 -10.94
N ILE A 20 -1.58 -0.42 -9.81
CA ILE A 20 -2.27 -1.71 -9.78
C ILE A 20 -3.75 -1.55 -10.05
N GLU A 21 -4.39 -0.50 -9.53
CA GLU A 21 -5.77 -0.19 -9.86
C GLU A 21 -5.94 0.11 -11.35
N ASN A 22 -5.00 0.85 -11.95
CA ASN A 22 -4.99 1.11 -13.39
C ASN A 22 -4.83 -0.18 -14.22
N LEU A 23 -4.08 -1.18 -13.74
CA LEU A 23 -3.99 -2.49 -14.40
C LEU A 23 -5.34 -3.21 -14.49
N SER A 24 -6.30 -2.90 -13.60
CA SER A 24 -7.67 -3.43 -13.70
C SER A 24 -8.42 -2.97 -14.94
N SER A 25 -8.01 -1.84 -15.54
CA SER A 25 -8.58 -1.38 -16.82
C SER A 25 -8.14 -2.26 -17.98
N THR A 26 -6.91 -2.79 -17.92
CA THR A 26 -6.34 -3.68 -18.94
C THR A 26 -6.72 -5.14 -18.70
N PHE A 27 -6.86 -5.55 -17.43
CA PHE A 27 -7.18 -6.92 -17.02
C PHE A 27 -8.38 -6.94 -16.07
N PRO A 28 -9.62 -6.73 -16.57
CA PRO A 28 -10.82 -6.65 -15.74
C PRO A 28 -11.09 -7.94 -14.96
N GLU A 29 -10.67 -9.09 -15.49
CA GLU A 29 -10.80 -10.40 -14.84
C GLU A 29 -9.98 -10.53 -13.56
N ARG A 30 -9.00 -9.64 -13.34
CA ARG A 30 -8.16 -9.59 -12.14
C ARG A 30 -8.52 -8.43 -11.21
N LYS A 31 -9.60 -7.71 -11.49
CA LYS A 31 -9.96 -6.47 -10.78
C LYS A 31 -10.05 -6.63 -9.26
N GLU A 32 -10.65 -7.71 -8.79
CA GLU A 32 -10.77 -7.98 -7.35
C GLU A 32 -9.39 -8.14 -6.70
N PHE A 33 -8.53 -8.98 -7.30
CA PHE A 33 -7.16 -9.17 -6.84
C PHE A 33 -6.32 -7.88 -6.87
N HIS A 34 -6.44 -7.09 -7.93
CA HIS A 34 -5.76 -5.79 -8.02
C HIS A 34 -6.28 -4.80 -6.96
N SER A 35 -7.58 -4.78 -6.70
CA SER A 35 -8.19 -3.96 -5.64
C SER A 35 -7.62 -4.33 -4.28
N ASP A 36 -7.53 -5.63 -3.97
CA ASP A 36 -6.96 -6.10 -2.70
C ASP A 36 -5.50 -5.68 -2.54
N ILE A 37 -4.69 -5.77 -3.59
CA ILE A 37 -3.30 -5.31 -3.53
C ILE A 37 -3.24 -3.79 -3.37
N GLY A 38 -4.10 -3.03 -4.06
CA GLY A 38 -4.19 -1.57 -3.90
C GLY A 38 -4.52 -1.16 -2.46
N ILE A 39 -5.48 -1.83 -1.83
CA ILE A 39 -5.83 -1.63 -0.41
C ILE A 39 -4.63 -1.91 0.49
N ASN A 40 -3.91 -3.01 0.26
CA ASN A 40 -2.74 -3.38 1.05
C ASN A 40 -1.61 -2.33 0.94
N TRP A 41 -1.38 -1.77 -0.25
CA TRP A 41 -0.42 -0.68 -0.43
C TRP A 41 -0.82 0.57 0.35
N ARG A 42 -2.07 1.01 0.26
CA ARG A 42 -2.53 2.19 1.03
C ARG A 42 -2.40 1.96 2.53
N ARG A 43 -2.79 0.78 2.99
CA ARG A 43 -2.66 0.37 4.39
C ARG A 43 -1.20 0.39 4.87
N LEU A 44 -0.26 -0.06 4.03
CA LEU A 44 1.18 0.05 4.33
C LEU A 44 1.63 1.52 4.37
N GLY A 45 1.18 2.35 3.43
CA GLY A 45 1.48 3.77 3.40
C GLY A 45 1.04 4.50 4.67
N GLU A 46 -0.17 4.20 5.16
CA GLU A 46 -0.68 4.73 6.42
C GLU A 46 0.21 4.32 7.62
N GLN A 47 0.56 3.04 7.73
CA GLN A 47 1.42 2.54 8.81
C GLN A 47 2.80 3.22 8.79
N VAL A 48 3.41 3.31 7.61
CA VAL A 48 4.71 3.97 7.45
C VAL A 48 4.62 5.45 7.80
N SER A 49 3.54 6.14 7.42
CA SER A 49 3.32 7.54 7.77
C SER A 49 3.20 7.78 9.28
N ARG A 50 2.70 6.78 10.02
CA ARG A 50 2.60 6.78 11.48
C ARG A 50 3.88 6.33 12.18
N GLY A 51 4.89 5.89 11.43
CA GLY A 51 6.14 5.36 11.96
C GLY A 51 5.99 3.96 12.58
N GLU A 52 4.96 3.21 12.18
CA GLU A 52 4.74 1.84 12.62
C GLU A 52 5.75 0.89 11.94
N SER A 53 6.23 -0.10 12.70
CA SER A 53 7.17 -1.12 12.23
C SER A 53 6.41 -2.32 11.64
N LEU A 54 6.95 -2.92 10.57
CA LEU A 54 6.42 -4.15 9.95
C LEU A 54 6.32 -5.33 10.94
N GLY A 55 6.99 -5.28 12.10
CA GLY A 55 6.84 -6.30 13.15
C GLY A 55 5.43 -6.42 13.76
N THR A 56 4.52 -5.51 13.41
CA THR A 56 3.11 -5.53 13.83
C THR A 56 2.22 -6.36 12.87
N LEU A 57 2.77 -6.81 11.73
CA LEU A 57 2.02 -7.51 10.67
C LEU A 57 1.98 -9.04 10.84
N ASP A 58 2.81 -9.63 11.71
CA ASP A 58 2.80 -11.07 11.98
C ASP A 58 1.60 -11.54 12.84
N ASN A 59 0.83 -10.61 13.40
CA ASN A 59 -0.27 -10.90 14.34
C ASN A 59 -1.67 -10.89 13.71
N LEU A 60 -1.79 -10.79 12.38
CA LEU A 60 -3.07 -10.94 11.69
C LEU A 60 -3.06 -12.25 10.89
N LYS A 61 -3.07 -13.37 11.64
CA LYS A 61 -3.48 -14.69 11.16
C LYS A 61 -4.85 -15.04 11.74
#